data_AF-A0A0B1SI83-F1
#
_entry.id   AF-A0A0B1SI83-F1
#
_cell.length_a   1.000
_cell.length_b   1.000
_cell.length_c   1.000
_cell.angle_alpha   90.00
_cell.angle_beta   90.00
_cell.angle_gamma   90.00
#
_symmetry.space_group_name_H-M   'P 1'
#
loop_
_entity.id
_entity.type
_entity.pdbx_description
1 polymer ?
#
loop_
_entity_poly.entity_id
_entity_poly.type
_entity_poly.pdbx_seq_one_letter_code
_entity_poly.pdbx_strand_id
1 'polypeptide(L)'
;HILTAAHCIINSANYVEENDEQCKIDKRRRIFKRDYRNDTELWDVYVGARCSTAERCSKRRIVAELMPHPFFDECEYSDDIAIFELKEDIPETEAVPICMPLKRTKLRKILKAAGSGSDTTLPWYAEFSKGMQVITIALKNERASSNEIETISKNSSLCSGDSGGPLFQYNRAGKIAIVGVASTIIPHCRAENDTRSNYFEDVRRHISWICRNTGENF
;
A
#
# COMPACT_ATOMS: atom_id res chain seq x y z
N HIS A 1 -7.49 9.09 9.35
CA HIS A 1 -7.15 7.72 8.91
C HIS A 1 -6.17 7.74 7.73
N ILE A 2 -5.25 6.78 7.68
CA ILE A 2 -4.33 6.54 6.55
C ILE A 2 -4.48 5.07 6.14
N LEU A 3 -4.59 4.82 4.84
CA LEU A 3 -4.61 3.47 4.28
C LEU A 3 -3.19 3.06 3.88
N THR A 4 -2.80 1.84 4.22
CA THR A 4 -1.48 1.27 3.91
C THR A 4 -1.57 -0.26 3.77
N ALA A 5 -0.45 -0.94 3.56
CA ALA A 5 -0.38 -2.39 3.46
C ALA A 5 -0.28 -3.04 4.86
N ALA A 6 -0.86 -4.23 5.02
CA ALA A 6 -0.82 -5.00 6.27
C ALA A 6 0.61 -5.47 6.59
N HIS A 7 1.36 -5.89 5.56
CA HIS A 7 2.74 -6.35 5.74
C HIS A 7 3.70 -5.25 6.24
N CYS A 8 3.34 -3.97 6.15
CA CYS A 8 4.10 -2.89 6.77
C CYS A 8 4.06 -2.97 8.31
N ILE A 9 2.95 -3.45 8.87
CA ILE A 9 2.69 -3.51 10.31
C ILE A 9 3.10 -4.86 10.90
N ILE A 10 2.88 -5.93 10.13
CA ILE A 10 3.07 -7.29 10.59
C ILE A 10 4.56 -7.65 10.56
N ASN A 11 5.04 -8.26 11.63
CA ASN A 11 6.36 -8.84 11.71
C ASN A 11 6.22 -10.37 11.84
N SER A 12 6.56 -11.09 10.78
CA SER A 12 6.57 -12.55 10.75
C SER A 12 7.97 -13.16 10.77
N ALA A 13 9.02 -12.35 10.99
CA ALA A 13 10.41 -12.82 10.97
C ALA A 13 10.71 -13.90 12.02
N ASN A 14 9.96 -13.95 13.12
CA ASN A 14 10.12 -14.95 14.18
C ASN A 14 9.41 -16.29 13.88
N TYR A 15 8.58 -16.36 12.83
CA TYR A 15 7.69 -17.49 12.56
C TYR A 15 7.77 -17.97 11.11
N VAL A 16 8.89 -17.71 10.43
CA VAL A 16 9.05 -17.98 8.99
C VAL A 16 8.77 -19.45 8.69
N GLU A 17 9.42 -20.38 9.41
CA GLU A 17 9.24 -21.82 9.16
C GLU A 17 7.78 -22.26 9.42
N GLU A 18 7.15 -21.80 10.49
CA GLU A 18 5.76 -22.19 10.78
C GLU A 18 4.75 -21.59 9.81
N ASN A 19 4.97 -20.35 9.37
CA ASN A 19 4.10 -19.68 8.40
C ASN A 19 4.30 -20.28 6.99
N ASP A 20 5.51 -20.73 6.63
CA ASP A 20 5.77 -21.45 5.38
C ASP A 20 5.03 -22.79 5.33
N GLU A 21 4.92 -23.51 6.46
CA GLU A 21 4.07 -24.71 6.53
C GLU A 21 2.59 -24.39 6.32
N GLN A 22 2.10 -23.21 6.74
CA GLN A 22 0.73 -22.79 6.44
C GLN A 22 0.50 -22.62 4.93
N CYS A 23 1.50 -22.21 4.17
CA CYS A 23 1.38 -22.05 2.72
C CYS A 23 1.12 -23.36 1.96
N LYS A 24 1.40 -24.52 2.59
CA LYS A 24 1.09 -25.85 2.04
C LYS A 24 -0.35 -26.30 2.32
N ILE A 25 -1.06 -25.59 3.20
CA ILE A 25 -2.44 -25.89 3.61
C ILE A 25 -3.42 -25.08 2.73
N ASP A 26 -4.65 -25.60 2.58
CA ASP A 26 -5.76 -24.86 1.97
C ASP A 26 -5.95 -23.49 2.64
N LYS A 27 -6.08 -22.44 1.82
CA LYS A 27 -6.20 -21.03 2.25
C LYS A 27 -7.19 -20.81 3.38
N ARG A 28 -8.34 -21.48 3.37
CA ARG A 28 -9.41 -21.28 4.37
C ARG A 28 -9.07 -21.82 5.76
N ARG A 29 -7.99 -22.62 5.86
CA ARG A 29 -7.55 -23.29 7.09
C ARG A 29 -6.21 -22.76 7.60
N ARG A 30 -5.58 -21.82 6.89
CA ARG A 30 -4.30 -21.23 7.29
C ARG A 30 -4.49 -20.38 8.55
N ILE A 31 -3.56 -20.52 9.48
CA ILE A 31 -3.49 -19.72 10.69
C ILE A 31 -2.04 -19.28 10.86
N PHE A 32 -1.78 -18.01 10.56
CA PHE A 32 -0.45 -17.43 10.66
C PHE A 32 -0.17 -16.95 12.09
N LYS A 33 1.04 -17.23 12.58
CA LYS A 33 1.56 -16.59 13.78
C LYS A 33 2.13 -15.22 13.39
N ARG A 34 1.80 -14.20 14.18
CA ARG A 34 2.12 -12.81 13.86
C ARG A 34 2.49 -12.05 15.11
N ASP A 35 3.62 -11.36 15.04
CA ASP A 35 3.87 -10.21 15.89
C ASP A 35 3.39 -8.97 15.13
N TYR A 36 2.91 -7.98 15.87
CA TYR A 36 2.49 -6.70 15.29
C TYR A 36 3.42 -5.61 15.80
N ARG A 37 3.80 -4.68 14.93
CA ARG A 37 4.45 -3.43 15.33
C ARG A 37 3.42 -2.50 15.98
N ASN A 38 2.80 -2.95 17.06
CA ASN A 38 1.66 -2.30 17.72
C ASN A 38 2.06 -1.19 18.69
N ASP A 39 3.35 -1.01 18.97
CA ASP A 39 3.86 0.14 19.69
C ASP A 39 3.69 1.39 18.81
N THR A 40 2.57 2.07 19.00
CA THR A 40 2.17 3.25 18.24
C THR A 40 3.13 4.42 18.41
N GLU A 41 3.94 4.45 19.48
CA GLU A 41 4.92 5.51 19.73
C GLU A 41 6.17 5.39 18.86
N LEU A 42 6.44 4.20 18.32
CA LEU A 42 7.56 3.92 17.40
C LEU A 42 7.27 4.30 15.94
N TRP A 43 6.03 4.69 15.64
CA TRP A 43 5.64 5.08 14.29
C TRP A 43 5.75 6.59 14.08
N ASP A 44 6.55 6.97 13.09
CA ASP A 44 6.67 8.34 12.63
C ASP A 44 5.86 8.54 11.35
N VAL A 45 4.73 9.23 11.48
CA VAL A 45 3.86 9.53 10.34
C VAL A 45 3.99 10.99 9.96
N TYR A 46 4.18 11.25 8.66
CA TYR A 46 4.25 12.59 8.09
C TYR A 46 3.26 12.72 6.94
N VAL A 47 2.56 13.86 6.89
CA VAL A 47 1.55 14.17 5.89
C VAL A 47 1.87 15.50 5.23
N GLY A 48 1.48 15.68 3.97
CA GLY A 48 1.65 16.95 3.26
C GLY A 48 3.09 17.31 2.89
N ALA A 49 4.06 16.39 3.06
CA ALA A 49 5.47 16.65 2.80
C ALA A 49 5.74 17.04 1.34
N ARG A 50 6.46 18.15 1.14
CA ARG A 50 6.88 18.66 -0.19
C ARG A 50 8.40 18.67 -0.39
N CYS A 51 9.12 18.07 0.55
CA CYS A 51 10.58 17.97 0.53
C CYS A 51 11.01 16.49 0.40
N SER A 52 12.28 16.26 0.11
CA SER A 52 12.81 14.90 -0.04
C SER A 52 12.87 14.11 1.26
N THR A 53 12.88 14.79 2.42
CA THR A 53 12.95 14.15 3.74
C THR A 53 11.82 14.71 4.58
N ALA A 54 10.71 13.98 4.67
CA ALA A 54 9.46 14.48 5.25
C ALA A 54 9.64 15.08 6.66
N GLU A 55 10.48 14.45 7.48
CA GLU A 55 10.84 14.87 8.85
C GLU A 55 11.36 16.31 8.93
N ARG A 56 12.03 16.79 7.86
CA ARG A 56 12.63 18.13 7.82
C ARG A 56 11.62 19.24 7.54
N CYS A 57 10.46 18.91 6.98
CA CYS A 57 9.49 19.90 6.52
C CYS A 57 8.05 19.65 6.96
N SER A 58 7.79 18.57 7.70
CA SER A 58 6.44 18.16 8.08
C SER A 58 6.38 17.84 9.57
N LYS A 59 5.26 18.17 10.21
CA LYS A 59 5.02 17.85 11.62
C LYS A 59 4.79 16.34 11.77
N ARG A 60 5.50 15.73 12.74
CA ARG A 60 5.30 14.33 13.16
C ARG A 60 3.86 14.13 13.68
N ARG A 61 3.22 13.05 13.25
CA ARG A 61 1.87 12.63 13.68
C ARG A 61 1.95 11.35 14.49
N ILE A 62 1.18 11.33 15.58
CA ILE A 62 1.11 10.20 16.49
C ILE A 62 -0.02 9.28 16.03
N VAL A 63 0.28 7.98 15.98
CA VAL A 63 -0.69 6.93 15.68
C VAL A 63 -1.47 6.61 16.96
N ALA A 64 -2.79 6.49 16.86
CA ALA A 64 -3.66 6.04 17.94
C ALA A 64 -3.92 4.53 17.85
N GLU A 65 -4.16 4.01 16.64
CA GLU A 65 -4.47 2.61 16.42
C GLU A 65 -3.92 2.12 15.08
N LEU A 66 -3.54 0.85 15.04
CA LEU A 66 -3.07 0.13 13.86
C LEU A 66 -3.99 -1.07 13.62
N MET A 67 -4.70 -1.04 12.49
CA MET A 67 -5.74 -2.02 12.16
C MET A 67 -5.37 -2.75 10.86
N PRO A 68 -4.52 -3.80 10.91
CA PRO A 68 -4.32 -4.68 9.77
C PRO A 68 -5.58 -5.49 9.48
N HIS A 69 -5.84 -5.79 8.20
CA HIS A 69 -6.98 -6.61 7.84
C HIS A 69 -6.85 -8.02 8.44
N PRO A 70 -7.89 -8.55 9.11
CA PRO A 70 -7.80 -9.81 9.87
C PRO A 70 -7.54 -11.04 9.00
N PHE A 71 -7.87 -10.96 7.70
CA PHE A 71 -7.70 -12.05 6.74
C PHE A 71 -6.49 -11.89 5.82
N PHE A 72 -5.57 -10.96 6.12
CA PHE A 72 -4.30 -10.91 5.40
C PHE A 72 -3.67 -12.29 5.34
N ASP A 73 -3.26 -12.74 4.15
CA ASP A 73 -2.64 -14.05 3.90
C ASP A 73 -1.21 -13.82 3.36
N GLU A 74 -0.21 -14.29 4.11
CA GLU A 74 1.21 -14.04 3.79
C GLU A 74 1.72 -14.86 2.59
N CYS A 75 1.03 -15.93 2.23
CA CYS A 75 1.44 -16.81 1.13
C CYS A 75 1.02 -16.23 -0.22
N GLU A 76 -0.17 -15.65 -0.28
CA GLU A 76 -0.76 -15.09 -1.50
C GLU A 76 -0.73 -13.56 -1.53
N TYR A 77 -0.31 -12.91 -0.43
CA TYR A 77 -0.39 -11.46 -0.23
C TYR A 77 -1.80 -10.89 -0.45
N SER A 78 -2.84 -11.72 -0.24
CA SER A 78 -4.22 -11.27 -0.37
C SER A 78 -4.69 -10.58 0.91
N ASP A 79 -5.58 -9.60 0.75
CA ASP A 79 -6.08 -8.76 1.84
C ASP A 79 -4.95 -7.98 2.54
N ASP A 80 -3.93 -7.58 1.76
CA ASP A 80 -2.75 -6.83 2.23
C ASP A 80 -3.07 -5.33 2.40
N ILE A 81 -3.94 -5.04 3.36
CA ILE A 81 -4.45 -3.71 3.63
C ILE A 81 -4.56 -3.47 5.14
N ALA A 82 -4.30 -2.24 5.54
CA ALA A 82 -4.38 -1.80 6.92
C ALA A 82 -4.76 -0.34 7.02
N ILE A 83 -5.29 0.04 8.18
CA ILE A 83 -5.63 1.41 8.52
C ILE A 83 -4.77 1.87 9.70
N PHE A 84 -4.20 3.05 9.57
CA PHE A 84 -3.62 3.80 10.68
C PHE A 84 -4.63 4.87 11.09
N GLU A 85 -5.05 4.84 12.35
CA GLU A 85 -5.77 5.94 12.98
C GLU A 85 -4.76 6.91 13.58
N LEU A 86 -4.91 8.21 13.29
CA LEU A 86 -4.07 9.24 13.88
C LEU A 86 -4.75 9.77 15.13
N LYS A 87 -3.97 10.11 16.15
CA LYS A 87 -4.48 10.65 17.42
C LYS A 87 -5.11 12.04 17.27
N GLU A 88 -4.68 12.80 16.28
CA GLU A 88 -5.19 14.14 15.97
C GLU A 88 -5.62 14.20 14.50
N ASP A 89 -6.72 14.90 14.25
CA ASP A 89 -7.16 15.23 12.90
C ASP A 89 -6.14 16.14 12.20
N ILE A 90 -6.05 15.98 10.88
CA ILE A 90 -5.16 16.79 10.04
C ILE A 90 -5.97 17.92 9.41
N PRO A 91 -5.59 19.19 9.59
CA PRO A 91 -6.27 20.30 8.95
C PRO A 91 -6.06 20.26 7.43
N GLU A 92 -7.09 20.67 6.66
CA GLU A 92 -7.03 20.68 5.19
C GLU A 92 -5.91 21.57 4.62
N THR A 93 -5.43 22.54 5.40
CA THR A 93 -4.28 23.39 5.05
C THR A 93 -2.98 22.61 4.96
N GLU A 94 -2.88 21.45 5.63
CA GLU A 94 -1.70 20.59 5.63
C GLU A 94 -1.84 19.42 4.64
N ALA A 95 -2.97 18.74 4.64
CA ALA A 95 -3.22 17.62 3.74
C ALA A 95 -4.70 17.50 3.39
N VAL A 96 -4.96 17.19 2.13
CA VAL A 96 -6.32 16.92 1.62
C VAL A 96 -6.45 15.41 1.39
N PRO A 97 -7.49 14.75 1.91
CA PRO A 97 -7.68 13.33 1.71
C PRO A 97 -7.94 12.97 0.24
N ILE A 98 -7.50 11.78 -0.16
CA ILE A 98 -7.81 11.19 -1.46
C ILE A 98 -9.27 10.70 -1.49
N CYS A 99 -9.92 10.71 -2.65
CA CYS A 99 -11.29 10.19 -2.75
C CYS A 99 -11.29 8.66 -2.65
N MET A 100 -12.26 8.10 -1.93
CA MET A 100 -12.53 6.67 -1.93
C MET A 100 -13.25 6.23 -3.21
N PRO A 101 -12.99 5.01 -3.73
CA PRO A 101 -13.72 4.48 -4.87
C PRO A 101 -15.07 3.92 -4.43
N LEU A 102 -16.00 3.75 -5.37
CA LEU A 102 -17.17 2.88 -5.19
C LEU A 102 -16.80 1.42 -5.51
N LYS A 103 -17.55 0.47 -4.94
CA LYS A 103 -17.35 -0.99 -5.19
C LYS A 103 -17.34 -1.35 -6.68
N ARG A 104 -18.10 -0.61 -7.49
CA ARG A 104 -18.24 -0.82 -8.95
C ARG A 104 -17.42 0.17 -9.79
N THR A 105 -16.49 0.90 -9.18
CA THR A 105 -15.56 1.78 -9.91
C THR A 105 -14.82 0.96 -10.96
N LYS A 106 -14.96 1.37 -12.23
CA LYS A 106 -14.21 0.78 -13.34
C LYS A 106 -12.77 1.30 -13.30
N LEU A 107 -11.80 0.40 -13.38
CA LEU A 107 -10.41 0.80 -13.51
C LEU A 107 -10.13 1.32 -14.92
N ARG A 108 -9.27 2.33 -15.00
CA ARG A 108 -8.73 2.81 -16.28
C ARG A 108 -7.64 1.85 -16.76
N LYS A 109 -7.43 1.81 -18.07
CA LYS A 109 -6.31 1.06 -18.67
C LYS A 109 -4.94 1.58 -18.24
N ILE A 110 -4.86 2.85 -17.91
CA ILE A 110 -3.64 3.53 -17.46
C ILE A 110 -3.92 4.13 -16.09
N LEU A 111 -3.09 3.75 -15.13
CA LEU A 111 -3.18 4.12 -13.72
C LEU A 111 -1.89 4.85 -13.31
N LYS A 112 -1.92 5.47 -12.13
CA LYS A 112 -0.75 6.13 -11.55
C LYS A 112 -0.49 5.57 -10.16
N ALA A 113 0.78 5.37 -9.83
CA ALA A 113 1.20 5.03 -8.48
C ALA A 113 2.17 6.10 -7.98
N ALA A 114 2.13 6.39 -6.69
CA ALA A 114 3.05 7.33 -6.06
C ALA A 114 3.79 6.67 -4.90
N GLY A 115 5.06 7.05 -4.72
CA GLY A 115 5.91 6.53 -3.67
C GLY A 115 7.25 7.27 -3.59
N SER A 116 8.01 6.96 -2.54
CA SER A 116 9.36 7.48 -2.31
C SER A 116 10.36 6.35 -2.05
N GLY A 117 10.07 5.17 -2.58
CA GLY A 117 10.91 3.98 -2.44
C GLY A 117 12.22 4.08 -3.24
N SER A 118 12.90 2.94 -3.32
CA SER A 118 14.19 2.86 -3.98
C SER A 118 14.11 3.15 -5.47
N ASP A 119 15.03 3.98 -5.95
CA ASP A 119 15.15 4.30 -7.38
C ASP A 119 16.39 3.60 -7.94
N THR A 120 16.16 2.57 -8.77
CA THR A 120 17.23 1.75 -9.34
C THR A 120 18.06 2.48 -10.39
N THR A 121 17.67 3.68 -10.79
CA THR A 121 18.46 4.53 -11.68
C THR A 121 19.51 5.35 -10.93
N LEU A 122 19.40 5.43 -9.60
CA LEU A 122 20.34 6.13 -8.76
C LEU A 122 21.54 5.23 -8.38
N PRO A 123 22.71 5.84 -8.10
CA PRO A 123 23.84 5.12 -7.54
C PRO A 123 23.48 4.43 -6.22
N TRP A 124 24.17 3.33 -5.89
CA TRP A 124 23.90 2.53 -4.70
C TRP A 124 23.93 3.30 -3.36
N TYR A 125 24.68 4.40 -3.29
CA TYR A 125 24.75 5.27 -2.10
C TYR A 125 23.59 6.29 -1.99
N ALA A 126 22.75 6.40 -3.02
CA ALA A 126 21.57 7.25 -3.08
C ALA A 126 20.34 6.39 -3.39
N GLU A 127 20.18 5.31 -2.62
CA GLU A 127 19.24 4.21 -2.89
C GLU A 127 17.78 4.64 -3.01
N PHE A 128 17.35 5.72 -2.36
CA PHE A 128 15.97 6.20 -2.32
C PHE A 128 15.75 7.44 -3.18
N SER A 129 14.54 7.56 -3.73
CA SER A 129 14.15 8.71 -4.53
C SER A 129 14.25 10.01 -3.71
N LYS A 130 14.65 11.10 -4.37
CA LYS A 130 14.68 12.44 -3.75
C LYS A 130 13.28 13.03 -3.73
N GLY A 131 12.45 12.54 -2.81
CA GLY A 131 11.05 12.93 -2.65
C GLY A 131 10.09 12.11 -3.51
N MET A 132 8.80 12.44 -3.39
CA MET A 132 7.69 11.70 -3.97
C MET A 132 7.78 11.64 -5.50
N GLN A 133 7.73 10.42 -6.05
CA GLN A 133 7.66 10.16 -7.47
C GLN A 133 6.26 9.69 -7.86
N VAL A 134 5.87 9.90 -9.12
CA VAL A 134 4.63 9.39 -9.68
C VAL A 134 4.93 8.65 -10.98
N ILE A 135 4.70 7.34 -10.98
CA ILE A 135 4.85 6.51 -12.17
C ILE A 135 3.49 6.32 -12.87
N THR A 136 3.54 6.05 -14.17
CA THR A 136 2.35 5.71 -14.96
C THR A 136 2.47 4.27 -15.44
N ILE A 137 1.47 3.45 -15.13
CA ILE A 137 1.52 1.99 -15.30
C ILE A 137 0.22 1.48 -15.93
N ALA A 138 0.32 0.43 -16.74
CA ALA A 138 -0.83 -0.12 -17.45
C ALA A 138 -1.52 -1.19 -16.61
N LEU A 139 -2.86 -1.17 -16.56
CA LEU A 139 -3.65 -2.26 -16.00
C LEU A 139 -3.44 -3.53 -16.83
N LYS A 140 -3.06 -4.62 -16.17
CA LYS A 140 -2.92 -5.94 -16.78
C LYS A 140 -4.11 -6.84 -16.43
N ASN A 141 -4.48 -6.91 -15.15
CA ASN A 141 -5.57 -7.78 -14.70
C ASN A 141 -6.21 -7.30 -13.38
N GLU A 142 -7.45 -7.72 -13.15
CA GLU A 142 -8.17 -7.60 -11.87
C GLU A 142 -8.32 -9.01 -11.27
N ARG A 143 -7.45 -9.37 -10.32
CA ARG A 143 -7.38 -10.72 -9.76
C ARG A 143 -8.37 -10.90 -8.63
N ALA A 144 -9.62 -11.23 -8.99
CA ALA A 144 -10.70 -11.36 -8.03
C ALA A 144 -10.49 -12.46 -6.96
N SER A 145 -9.66 -13.48 -7.21
CA SER A 145 -9.39 -14.56 -6.25
C SER A 145 -8.47 -14.14 -5.09
N SER A 146 -7.61 -13.16 -5.33
CA SER A 146 -6.64 -12.62 -4.35
C SER A 146 -6.97 -11.20 -3.91
N ASN A 147 -8.06 -10.61 -4.42
CA ASN A 147 -8.42 -9.20 -4.22
C ASN A 147 -7.35 -8.21 -4.72
N GLU A 148 -6.61 -8.54 -5.78
CA GLU A 148 -5.52 -7.69 -6.27
C GLU A 148 -5.82 -7.00 -7.61
N ILE A 149 -5.15 -5.87 -7.82
CA ILE A 149 -4.96 -5.22 -9.12
C ILE A 149 -3.53 -5.51 -9.58
N GLU A 150 -3.40 -6.15 -10.74
CA GLU A 150 -2.12 -6.38 -11.39
C GLU A 150 -1.90 -5.33 -12.48
N THR A 151 -0.77 -4.64 -12.40
CA THR A 151 -0.31 -3.70 -13.43
C THR A 151 0.99 -4.19 -14.05
N ILE A 152 1.31 -3.68 -15.23
CA ILE A 152 2.52 -4.03 -15.98
C ILE A 152 3.17 -2.79 -16.57
N SER A 153 4.49 -2.75 -16.56
CA SER A 153 5.28 -1.71 -17.21
C SER A 153 6.67 -2.22 -17.54
N LYS A 154 7.27 -1.62 -18.57
CA LYS A 154 8.65 -1.89 -18.98
C LYS A 154 9.67 -0.99 -18.30
N ASN A 155 9.28 0.26 -18.07
CA ASN A 155 10.21 1.34 -17.72
C ASN A 155 9.98 1.88 -16.31
N SER A 156 9.04 1.32 -15.55
CA SER A 156 8.71 1.79 -14.21
C SER A 156 8.13 0.66 -13.38
N SER A 157 8.51 0.57 -12.11
CA SER A 157 7.92 -0.35 -11.15
C SER A 157 7.90 0.30 -9.77
N LEU A 158 7.13 -0.28 -8.87
CA LEU A 158 7.38 -0.08 -7.45
C LEU A 158 8.73 -0.71 -7.08
N CYS A 159 9.26 -0.34 -5.92
CA CYS A 159 10.46 -0.93 -5.34
C CYS A 159 10.40 -0.86 -3.80
N SER A 160 11.48 -1.31 -3.14
CA SER A 160 11.59 -1.28 -1.68
C SER A 160 11.25 0.10 -1.11
N GLY A 161 10.32 0.15 -0.16
CA GLY A 161 9.86 1.41 0.45
C GLY A 161 8.61 2.04 -0.20
N ASP A 162 8.11 1.51 -1.31
CA ASP A 162 6.83 1.94 -1.89
C ASP A 162 5.60 1.22 -1.30
N SER A 163 5.82 0.19 -0.48
CA SER A 163 4.76 -0.59 0.19
C SER A 163 3.75 0.31 0.91
N GLY A 164 2.47 0.03 0.72
CA GLY A 164 1.37 0.84 1.25
C GLY A 164 1.04 2.09 0.43
N GLY A 165 1.87 2.47 -0.55
CA GLY A 165 1.65 3.62 -1.42
C GLY A 165 0.40 3.51 -2.30
N PRO A 166 -0.20 4.64 -2.72
CA PRO A 166 -1.47 4.62 -3.44
C PRO A 166 -1.30 4.28 -4.92
N LEU A 167 -2.16 3.38 -5.42
CA LEU A 167 -2.55 3.30 -6.84
C LEU A 167 -3.83 4.09 -7.03
N PHE A 168 -3.84 5.02 -7.98
CA PHE A 168 -4.94 5.96 -8.16
C PHE A 168 -5.25 6.27 -9.62
N GLN A 169 -6.44 6.83 -9.81
CA GLN A 169 -6.93 7.34 -11.09
C GLN A 169 -7.85 8.54 -10.87
N TYR A 170 -8.15 9.26 -11.95
CA TYR A 170 -9.18 10.30 -11.92
C TYR A 170 -10.58 9.67 -11.99
N ASN A 171 -11.49 10.12 -11.12
CA ASN A 171 -12.91 9.77 -11.17
C ASN A 171 -13.65 10.64 -12.20
N ARG A 172 -14.97 10.42 -12.35
CA ARG A 172 -15.81 11.14 -13.33
C ARG A 172 -15.90 12.65 -13.06
N ALA A 173 -15.71 13.07 -11.81
CA ALA A 173 -15.70 14.48 -11.40
C ALA A 173 -14.30 15.12 -11.52
N GLY A 174 -13.32 14.41 -12.09
CA GLY A 174 -11.95 14.90 -12.24
C GLY A 174 -11.14 14.91 -10.95
N LYS A 175 -11.63 14.29 -9.85
CA LYS A 175 -10.87 14.16 -8.60
C LYS A 175 -10.03 12.88 -8.60
N ILE A 176 -8.91 12.90 -7.88
CA ILE A 176 -8.07 11.72 -7.69
C ILE A 176 -8.76 10.78 -6.70
N ALA A 177 -8.94 9.52 -7.11
CA ALA A 177 -9.47 8.46 -6.28
C ALA A 177 -8.49 7.29 -6.17
N ILE A 178 -8.28 6.81 -4.95
CA ILE A 178 -7.51 5.60 -4.70
C ILE A 178 -8.28 4.38 -5.24
N VAL A 179 -7.57 3.44 -5.82
CA VAL A 179 -8.13 2.16 -6.27
C VAL A 179 -7.33 0.97 -5.78
N GLY A 180 -6.07 1.15 -5.40
CA GLY A 180 -5.24 0.10 -4.83
C GLY A 180 -4.21 0.61 -3.83
N VAL A 181 -3.68 -0.32 -3.04
CA VAL A 181 -2.58 -0.11 -2.08
C VAL A 181 -1.40 -0.98 -2.49
N ALA A 182 -0.21 -0.40 -2.62
CA ALA A 182 0.98 -1.12 -3.06
C ALA A 182 1.32 -2.28 -2.13
N SER A 183 1.43 -3.48 -2.69
CA SER A 183 1.74 -4.70 -1.93
C SER A 183 3.10 -5.27 -2.34
N THR A 184 3.19 -5.86 -3.54
CA THR A 184 4.39 -6.58 -3.98
C THR A 184 4.68 -6.40 -5.48
N ILE A 185 5.84 -6.88 -5.93
CA ILE A 185 6.30 -6.81 -7.33
C ILE A 185 6.92 -8.13 -7.77
N ILE A 186 6.73 -8.48 -9.04
CA ILE A 186 7.37 -9.65 -9.64
C ILE A 186 7.86 -9.33 -11.07
N PRO A 187 9.14 -9.57 -11.40
CA PRO A 187 10.24 -9.88 -10.47
C PRO A 187 10.60 -8.66 -9.60
N HIS A 188 11.54 -8.84 -8.67
CA HIS A 188 12.12 -7.75 -7.88
C HIS A 188 12.61 -6.59 -8.77
N CYS A 189 12.48 -5.34 -8.31
CA CYS A 189 12.77 -4.14 -9.09
C CYS A 189 14.21 -4.09 -9.64
N ARG A 190 15.17 -4.71 -8.94
CA ARG A 190 16.58 -4.81 -9.38
C ARG A 190 16.90 -6.00 -10.29
N ALA A 191 15.98 -6.94 -10.49
CA ALA A 191 16.23 -8.07 -11.37
C ALA A 191 16.39 -7.60 -12.82
N GLU A 192 17.30 -8.17 -13.59
CA GLU A 192 17.44 -7.88 -15.02
C GLU A 192 16.19 -8.39 -15.77
N ASN A 193 15.25 -7.48 -16.03
CA ASN A 193 14.02 -7.79 -16.74
C ASN A 193 13.46 -6.53 -17.41
N ASP A 194 13.03 -6.70 -18.66
CA ASP A 194 12.41 -5.66 -19.47
C ASP A 194 10.97 -5.36 -19.06
N THR A 195 10.33 -6.19 -18.24
CA THR A 195 8.93 -6.02 -17.87
C THR A 195 8.66 -6.52 -16.46
N ARG A 196 7.99 -5.68 -15.66
CA ARG A 196 7.65 -5.98 -14.28
C ARG A 196 6.15 -5.87 -14.08
N SER A 197 5.63 -6.80 -13.27
CA SER A 197 4.26 -6.74 -12.77
C SER A 197 4.27 -6.18 -11.35
N ASN A 198 3.39 -5.21 -11.09
CA ASN A 198 3.19 -4.65 -9.75
C ASN A 198 1.80 -5.03 -9.26
N TYR A 199 1.72 -5.44 -8.01
CA TYR A 199 0.51 -5.92 -7.36
C TYR A 199 0.07 -4.94 -6.28
N PHE A 200 -1.21 -4.63 -6.32
CA PHE A 200 -1.84 -3.73 -5.38
C PHE A 200 -3.09 -4.39 -4.80
N GLU A 201 -3.30 -4.27 -3.49
CA GLU A 201 -4.54 -4.70 -2.87
C GLU A 201 -5.70 -3.81 -3.34
N ASP A 202 -6.78 -4.41 -3.86
CA ASP A 202 -7.89 -3.70 -4.48
C ASP A 202 -8.81 -3.09 -3.42
N VAL A 203 -8.68 -1.78 -3.20
CA VAL A 203 -9.46 -1.03 -2.21
C VAL A 203 -10.97 -1.21 -2.40
N ARG A 204 -11.45 -1.45 -3.63
CA ARG A 204 -12.89 -1.64 -3.92
C ARG A 204 -13.45 -2.90 -3.25
N ARG A 205 -12.62 -3.90 -2.97
CA ARG A 205 -12.99 -5.15 -2.29
C ARG A 205 -13.16 -4.95 -0.78
N HIS A 206 -12.53 -3.92 -0.24
CA HIS A 206 -12.43 -3.66 1.20
C HIS A 206 -13.30 -2.52 1.70
N ILE A 207 -14.07 -1.86 0.84
CA ILE A 207 -14.89 -0.68 1.22
C ILE A 207 -15.72 -0.94 2.48
N SER A 208 -16.38 -2.10 2.60
CA SER A 208 -17.21 -2.39 3.78
C SER A 208 -16.39 -2.49 5.07
N TRP A 209 -15.18 -3.06 5.00
CA TRP A 209 -14.27 -3.17 6.14
C TRP A 209 -13.70 -1.79 6.48
N ILE A 210 -13.31 -1.00 5.48
CA ILE A 210 -12.80 0.37 5.68
C ILE A 210 -13.87 1.22 6.38
N CYS A 211 -15.10 1.28 5.84
CA CYS A 211 -16.20 2.07 6.42
C CYS A 211 -16.47 1.69 7.89
N ARG A 212 -16.45 0.39 8.19
CA ARG A 212 -16.70 -0.12 9.54
C ARG A 212 -15.67 0.37 10.55
N ASN A 213 -14.40 0.42 10.15
CA ASN A 213 -13.30 0.78 11.04
C ASN A 213 -13.04 2.29 11.08
N THR A 214 -13.35 3.04 10.01
CA THR A 214 -13.14 4.49 9.98
C THR A 214 -14.37 5.30 10.36
N GLY A 215 -15.55 4.69 10.48
CA GLY A 215 -16.82 5.38 10.73
C GLY A 215 -17.35 6.19 9.55
N GLU A 216 -16.73 6.07 8.37
CA GLU A 216 -17.07 6.83 7.17
C GLU A 216 -18.11 6.09 6.33
N ASN A 217 -19.11 6.80 5.80
CA ASN A 217 -20.06 6.29 4.82
C ASN A 217 -19.80 6.95 3.46
N PHE A 218 -19.37 6.17 2.46
CA PHE A 218 -19.01 6.65 1.11
C PHE A 218 -20.10 6.35 0.07
#